data_AF-K5YZA6-F1
#
_entry.id   AF-K5YZA6-F1
#
_cell.length_a   1.000
_cell.length_b   1.000
_cell.length_c   1.000
_cell.angle_alpha   90.00
_cell.angle_beta   90.00
_cell.angle_gamma   90.00
#
_symmetry.space_group_name_H-M   'P 1'
#
loop_
_entity.id
_entity.type
_entity.pdbx_description
1 polymer ?
#
loop_
_entity_poly.entity_id
_entity_poly.type
_entity_poly.pdbx_seq_one_letter_code
_entity_poly.pdbx_strand_id
1 'polypeptide(L)'
;MEITGKIIAVLPAQSGTSKAGNEWKKQEYVLETHDQYPKKVCFQIFGADRIEQAAIQPGEELTVSFDIDSREYQGRWFTNISAWKVDRPMAGAPQSAPGAMTPENFAPASAPTASAAPDFGPANPIDDLPF
;
A
#
# COMPACT_ATOMS: atom_id res chain seq x y z
N MET A 1 1.11 7.66 -20.73
CA MET A 1 0.55 6.30 -20.50
C MET A 1 0.49 6.05 -19.00
N GLU A 2 -0.19 5.00 -18.52
CA GLU A 2 -0.27 4.68 -17.08
C GLU A 2 -0.23 3.18 -16.79
N ILE A 3 0.21 2.81 -15.58
CA ILE A 3 0.22 1.44 -15.06
C ILE A 3 -0.07 1.46 -13.57
N THR A 4 -0.90 0.53 -13.10
CA THR A 4 -1.21 0.37 -11.68
C THR A 4 -0.73 -0.96 -11.16
N GLY A 5 -0.17 -0.96 -9.96
CA GLY A 5 0.25 -2.18 -9.30
C GLY A 5 1.08 -1.94 -8.04
N LYS A 6 1.63 -3.04 -7.54
CA LYS A 6 2.39 -3.06 -6.30
C LYS A 6 3.88 -2.95 -6.56
N ILE A 7 4.58 -2.10 -5.81
CA ILE A 7 6.03 -2.03 -5.86
C ILE A 7 6.64 -3.26 -5.19
N ILE A 8 7.41 -4.03 -5.95
CA ILE A 8 8.08 -5.25 -5.45
C ILE A 8 9.57 -5.07 -5.26
N ALA A 9 10.17 -4.04 -5.88
CA ALA A 9 11.58 -3.70 -5.67
C ALA A 9 11.82 -2.20 -5.84
N VAL A 10 12.68 -1.66 -4.98
CA VAL A 10 13.28 -0.33 -5.09
C VAL A 10 14.77 -0.55 -5.34
N LEU A 11 15.25 -0.21 -6.53
CA LEU A 11 16.64 -0.43 -6.91
C LEU A 11 17.52 0.73 -6.38
N PRO A 12 18.85 0.51 -6.21
CA PRO A 12 19.76 1.55 -5.78
C PRO A 12 19.71 2.77 -6.70
N ALA A 13 19.67 3.97 -6.13
CA ALA A 13 19.76 5.20 -6.91
C ALA A 13 21.12 5.30 -7.61
N GLN A 14 21.09 5.74 -8.87
CA GLN A 14 22.27 6.01 -9.67
C GLN A 14 22.42 7.52 -9.83
N SER A 15 23.65 8.01 -9.78
CA SER A 15 23.95 9.43 -9.99
C SER A 15 25.23 9.62 -10.80
N GLY A 16 25.42 10.83 -11.31
CA GLY A 16 26.64 11.22 -12.00
C GLY A 16 26.58 12.66 -12.48
N THR A 17 27.60 13.07 -13.22
CA THR A 17 27.67 14.40 -13.84
C THR A 17 27.46 14.25 -15.35
N SER A 18 26.54 15.05 -15.89
CA SER A 18 26.29 15.10 -17.34
C SER A 18 27.48 15.74 -18.07
N LYS A 19 27.54 15.57 -19.39
CA LYS A 19 28.56 16.23 -20.23
C LYS A 19 28.55 17.76 -20.11
N ALA A 20 27.42 18.34 -19.72
CA ALA A 20 27.24 19.77 -19.51
C ALA A 20 27.58 20.24 -18.08
N GLY A 21 28.06 19.34 -17.20
CA GLY A 21 28.41 19.67 -15.81
C GLY A 21 27.26 19.58 -14.82
N ASN A 22 26.02 19.38 -15.26
CA ASN A 22 24.87 19.23 -14.36
C ASN A 22 24.87 17.85 -13.72
N GLU A 23 24.68 17.80 -12.40
CA GLU A 23 24.46 16.54 -11.68
C GLU A 23 23.11 15.94 -12.06
N TRP A 24 23.08 14.62 -12.17
CA TRP A 24 21.85 13.86 -12.37
C TRP A 24 21.75 12.75 -11.34
N LYS A 25 20.50 12.43 -11.01
CA LYS A 25 20.14 11.28 -10.18
C LYS A 25 18.96 10.59 -10.83
N LYS A 26 18.98 9.27 -10.87
CA LYS A 26 17.84 8.45 -11.27
C LYS A 26 17.67 7.30 -10.29
N GLN A 27 16.45 6.83 -10.13
CA GLN A 27 16.17 5.63 -9.36
C GLN A 27 15.18 4.77 -10.13
N GLU A 28 15.41 3.46 -10.06
CA GLU A 28 14.60 2.46 -10.76
C GLU A 28 13.76 1.67 -9.77
N TYR A 29 12.57 1.27 -10.21
CA TYR A 29 11.57 0.60 -9.41
C TYR A 29 10.95 -0.52 -10.24
N VAL A 30 10.54 -1.60 -9.58
CA VAL A 30 9.80 -2.69 -10.23
C VAL A 30 8.40 -2.75 -9.65
N LEU A 31 7.41 -2.59 -10.51
CA LEU A 31 5.98 -2.71 -10.21
C LEU A 31 5.47 -4.05 -10.75
N GLU A 32 4.63 -4.72 -9.97
CA GLU A 32 3.89 -5.91 -10.37
C GLU A 32 2.41 -5.58 -10.52
N THR A 33 1.82 -5.90 -11.68
CA THR A 33 0.39 -5.65 -11.96
C THR A 33 -0.54 -6.67 -11.29
N HIS A 34 -1.82 -6.33 -11.18
CA HIS A 34 -2.86 -7.15 -10.54
C HIS A 34 -3.67 -8.03 -11.53
N ASP A 35 -3.17 -8.21 -12.74
CA ASP A 35 -3.83 -9.03 -13.75
C ASP A 35 -3.78 -10.54 -13.40
N GLN A 36 -4.59 -11.35 -14.09
CA GLN A 36 -4.52 -12.83 -13.99
C GLN A 36 -3.10 -13.37 -14.22
N TYR A 37 -2.29 -12.66 -15.02
CA TYR A 37 -0.89 -12.96 -15.26
C TYR A 37 -0.03 -11.74 -14.92
N PRO A 38 0.32 -11.53 -13.63
CA PRO A 38 1.04 -10.36 -13.16
C PRO A 38 2.30 -10.08 -13.97
N LYS A 39 2.42 -8.85 -14.46
CA LYS A 39 3.59 -8.39 -15.20
C LYS A 39 4.48 -7.59 -14.27
N LYS A 40 5.77 -7.90 -14.28
CA LYS A 40 6.80 -7.09 -13.61
C LYS A 40 7.31 -6.06 -14.60
N VAL A 41 7.17 -4.79 -14.28
CA VAL A 41 7.56 -3.66 -15.12
C VAL A 41 8.57 -2.81 -14.37
N CYS A 42 9.76 -2.66 -14.95
CA CYS A 42 10.79 -1.78 -14.43
C CYS A 42 10.61 -0.38 -15.03
N PHE A 43 10.56 0.65 -14.19
CA PHE A 43 10.48 2.04 -14.61
C PHE A 43 11.47 2.90 -13.81
N GLN A 44 11.81 4.06 -14.35
CA GLN A 44 12.73 5.00 -13.70
C GLN A 44 12.06 6.35 -13.41
N ILE A 45 12.50 6.98 -12.32
CA ILE A 45 12.25 8.40 -12.04
C ILE A 45 13.59 9.12 -12.14
N PHE A 46 13.61 10.22 -12.89
CA PHE A 46 14.79 11.06 -13.08
C PHE A 46 14.65 12.38 -12.32
N GLY A 47 15.75 12.85 -11.71
CA GLY A 47 15.83 14.06 -10.90
C GLY A 47 15.75 13.76 -9.41
N ALA A 48 16.68 14.32 -8.64
CA ALA A 48 16.75 14.11 -7.18
C ALA A 48 15.45 14.55 -6.49
N ASP A 49 14.95 15.75 -6.82
CA ASP A 49 13.72 16.29 -6.24
C ASP A 49 12.51 15.39 -6.51
N ARG A 50 12.40 14.83 -7.72
CA ARG A 50 11.28 13.95 -8.09
C ARG A 50 11.34 12.62 -7.39
N ILE A 51 12.53 12.06 -7.21
CA ILE A 51 12.74 10.82 -6.45
C ILE A 51 12.34 11.05 -4.99
N GLU A 52 12.77 12.17 -4.40
CA GLU A 52 12.45 12.53 -3.01
C GLU A 52 10.96 12.82 -2.81
N GLN A 53 10.33 13.55 -3.74
CA GLN A 53 8.88 13.80 -3.74
C GLN A 53 8.08 12.51 -3.91
N ALA A 54 8.54 11.61 -4.79
CA ALA A 54 7.88 10.33 -5.00
C ALA A 54 8.00 9.43 -3.76
N ALA A 55 9.14 9.42 -3.07
CA ALA A 55 9.38 8.70 -1.82
C ALA A 55 8.92 7.22 -1.81
N ILE A 56 8.93 6.56 -2.97
CA ILE A 56 8.35 5.22 -3.18
C ILE A 56 9.03 4.18 -2.29
N GLN A 57 8.22 3.42 -1.54
CA GLN A 57 8.66 2.27 -0.75
C GLN A 57 8.23 0.93 -1.36
N PRO A 58 8.94 -0.17 -1.05
CA PRO A 58 8.48 -1.52 -1.37
C PRO A 58 7.13 -1.81 -0.71
N GLY A 59 6.25 -2.49 -1.44
CA GLY A 59 4.94 -2.90 -0.97
C GLY A 59 3.82 -1.89 -1.19
N GLU A 60 4.14 -0.66 -1.62
CA GLU A 60 3.13 0.36 -1.95
C GLU A 60 2.31 -0.02 -3.19
N GLU A 61 1.03 0.30 -3.16
CA GLU A 61 0.14 0.28 -4.32
C GLU A 61 0.21 1.64 -5.00
N LEU A 62 0.55 1.69 -6.29
CA LEU A 62 0.75 2.95 -7.01
C LEU A 62 0.14 2.90 -8.41
N THR A 63 -0.36 4.05 -8.87
CA THR A 63 -0.59 4.31 -10.29
C THR A 63 0.51 5.23 -10.80
N VAL A 64 1.28 4.75 -11.78
CA VAL A 64 2.44 5.44 -12.33
C VAL A 64 2.10 5.92 -13.73
N SER A 65 2.19 7.22 -13.98
CA SER A 65 2.11 7.78 -15.32
C SER A 65 3.51 7.97 -15.90
N PHE A 66 3.70 7.51 -17.13
CA PHE A 66 5.01 7.44 -17.76
C PHE A 66 4.95 7.63 -19.28
N ASP A 67 6.13 7.87 -19.83
CA ASP A 67 6.41 7.84 -21.26
C ASP A 67 7.33 6.65 -21.58
N ILE A 68 7.17 6.09 -22.78
CA ILE A 68 8.01 5.01 -23.29
C ILE A 68 8.88 5.56 -24.40
N ASP A 69 10.20 5.40 -24.26
CA ASP A 69 11.16 5.65 -25.32
C ASP A 69 11.95 4.37 -25.64
N SER A 70 12.52 4.29 -26.83
CA SER A 70 13.41 3.21 -27.19
C SER A 70 14.63 3.78 -27.89
N ARG A 71 15.80 3.30 -27.49
CA ARG A 71 17.07 3.70 -28.08
C ARG A 71 17.84 2.48 -28.56
N GLU A 72 18.45 2.64 -29.72
CA GLU A 72 19.39 1.66 -30.25
C GLU A 72 20.78 1.92 -29.66
N TYR A 73 21.43 0.87 -29.18
CA TYR A 73 22.84 0.88 -28.79
C TYR A 73 23.50 -0.41 -29.27
N GLN A 74 24.50 -0.26 -30.15
CA GLN A 74 25.25 -1.38 -30.75
C GLN A 74 24.35 -2.45 -31.39
N GLY A 75 23.35 -2.03 -32.19
CA GLY A 75 22.42 -2.94 -32.85
C GLY A 75 21.39 -3.61 -31.92
N ARG A 76 21.40 -3.27 -30.62
CA ARG A 76 20.41 -3.73 -29.64
C ARG A 76 19.47 -2.59 -29.26
N TRP A 77 18.19 -2.88 -29.18
CA TRP A 77 17.18 -1.91 -28.77
C TRP A 77 16.90 -2.05 -27.28
N PHE A 78 16.86 -0.90 -26.60
CA PHE A 78 16.57 -0.81 -25.17
C PHE A 78 15.36 0.09 -24.99
N THR A 79 14.32 -0.46 -24.38
CA THR A 79 13.14 0.29 -23.98
C THR A 79 13.39 0.94 -22.62
N ASN A 80 12.99 2.18 -22.50
CA ASN A 80 13.02 2.93 -21.26
C ASN A 80 11.61 3.42 -20.92
N ILE A 81 11.26 3.29 -19.65
CA ILE A 81 9.96 3.68 -19.11
C ILE A 81 10.23 4.78 -18.09
N SER A 82 9.99 6.03 -18.50
CA SER A 82 10.28 7.21 -17.69
C SER A 82 9.02 7.73 -17.03
N ALA A 83 8.92 7.56 -15.72
CA ALA A 83 7.78 8.03 -14.94
C ALA A 83 7.87 9.53 -14.65
N TRP A 84 6.75 10.22 -14.86
CA TRP A 84 6.63 11.67 -14.62
C TRP A 84 5.58 12.00 -13.56
N LYS A 85 4.69 11.07 -13.20
CA LYS A 85 3.74 11.20 -12.10
C LYS A 85 3.53 9.86 -11.39
N VAL A 86 3.35 9.94 -10.08
CA VAL A 86 3.08 8.81 -9.21
C VAL A 86 1.90 9.19 -8.33
N ASP A 87 0.81 8.44 -8.44
CA ASP A 87 -0.39 8.61 -7.63
C ASP A 87 -0.52 7.43 -6.67
N ARG A 88 -0.70 7.75 -5.39
CA ARG A 88 -1.07 6.77 -4.38
C ARG A 88 -2.60 6.69 -4.34
N PRO A 89 -3.20 5.50 -4.41
CA PRO A 89 -4.59 5.37 -4.05
C PRO A 89 -4.71 5.86 -2.61
N MET A 90 -5.53 6.88 -2.41
CA MET A 90 -5.75 7.45 -1.09
C MET A 90 -6.33 6.33 -0.23
N ALA A 91 -5.50 5.73 0.63
CA ALA A 91 -6.00 4.96 1.75
C ALA A 91 -6.93 5.91 2.49
N GLY A 92 -8.21 5.55 2.58
CA GLY A 92 -9.17 6.32 3.35
C GLY A 92 -8.49 6.72 4.65
N ALA A 93 -8.49 8.03 4.93
CA ALA A 93 -7.96 8.57 6.17
C ALA A 93 -8.39 7.64 7.31
N PRO A 94 -7.53 7.32 8.29
CA PRO A 94 -7.98 6.62 9.47
C PRO A 94 -9.18 7.40 9.99
N GLN A 95 -10.37 6.82 9.84
CA GLN A 95 -11.57 7.39 10.39
C GLN A 95 -11.37 7.29 11.88
N SER A 96 -10.87 8.38 12.46
CA SER A 96 -10.84 8.58 13.90
C SER A 96 -12.21 8.16 14.40
N ALA A 97 -12.23 7.11 15.22
CA ALA A 97 -13.43 6.65 15.88
C ALA A 97 -14.13 7.87 16.52
N PRO A 98 -15.44 8.07 16.32
CA PRO A 98 -16.16 9.16 16.98
C PRO A 98 -16.17 8.90 18.49
N GLY A 99 -15.25 9.55 19.19
CA GLY A 99 -15.29 9.71 20.62
C GLY A 99 -16.23 10.87 20.99
N ALA A 100 -17.27 10.52 21.75
CA ALA A 100 -18.04 11.34 22.68
C ALA A 100 -19.05 12.36 22.13
N MET A 101 -20.32 12.20 22.52
CA MET A 101 -20.96 13.01 23.59
C MET A 101 -22.43 12.62 23.77
N THR A 102 -22.83 12.28 25.00
CA THR A 102 -24.18 12.60 25.51
C THR A 102 -24.02 13.17 26.93
N PRO A 103 -24.56 14.36 27.21
CA PRO A 103 -24.70 14.86 28.57
C PRO A 103 -25.95 14.24 29.20
N GLU A 104 -25.89 13.84 30.46
CA GLU A 104 -26.87 14.20 31.48
C GLU A 104 -26.67 13.40 32.78
N ASN A 105 -26.71 14.15 33.87
CA ASN A 105 -27.17 13.78 35.21
C ASN A 105 -26.23 13.03 36.18
N PHE A 106 -25.59 13.83 37.03
CA PHE A 106 -25.10 13.43 38.34
C PHE A 106 -26.25 13.05 39.30
N ALA A 107 -26.20 11.84 39.88
CA ALA A 107 -26.48 11.60 41.31
C ALA A 107 -26.01 10.18 41.70
N PRO A 108 -25.29 9.99 42.83
CA PRO A 108 -24.76 8.70 43.26
C PRO A 108 -25.64 8.05 44.35
N ALA A 109 -25.82 6.72 44.34
CA ALA A 109 -26.18 5.98 45.55
C ALA A 109 -26.00 4.46 45.41
N SER A 110 -25.12 3.93 46.27
CA SER A 110 -25.23 2.66 47.00
C SER A 110 -24.96 1.33 46.28
N ALA A 111 -23.90 0.68 46.75
CA ALA A 111 -23.61 -0.75 46.62
C ALA A 111 -24.55 -1.62 47.52
N PRO A 112 -24.22 -2.89 47.81
CA PRO A 112 -24.42 -4.13 47.04
C PRO A 112 -25.40 -5.09 47.75
N THR A 113 -25.81 -6.22 47.13
CA THR A 113 -26.33 -7.50 47.73
C THR A 113 -27.15 -8.24 46.67
N ALA A 114 -27.38 -9.56 46.65
CA ALA A 114 -26.72 -10.77 47.13
C ALA A 114 -27.51 -11.95 46.50
N SER A 115 -26.78 -13.03 46.18
CA SER A 115 -27.16 -14.46 46.18
C SER A 115 -28.50 -14.94 45.58
N ALA A 116 -28.40 -15.92 44.67
CA ALA A 116 -29.02 -17.25 44.85
C ALA A 116 -28.34 -18.28 43.93
N ALA A 117 -28.05 -19.44 44.51
CA ALA A 117 -27.25 -20.54 43.97
C ALA A 117 -28.10 -21.55 43.12
N PRO A 118 -27.52 -22.65 42.60
CA PRO A 118 -27.92 -23.35 41.36
C PRO A 118 -28.96 -24.46 41.58
N ASP A 119 -29.54 -24.98 40.48
CA ASP A 119 -30.27 -26.25 40.49
C ASP A 119 -29.91 -27.13 39.27
N PHE A 120 -29.79 -28.43 39.55
CA PHE A 120 -29.20 -29.48 38.73
C PHE A 120 -30.25 -30.26 37.93
N GLY A 121 -29.89 -30.70 36.72
CA GLY A 121 -30.63 -31.74 35.99
C GLY A 121 -29.71 -32.53 35.06
N PRO A 122 -29.61 -33.88 35.17
CA PRO A 122 -28.66 -34.70 34.43
C PRO A 122 -29.26 -35.42 33.19
N ALA A 123 -28.36 -35.88 32.31
CA ALA A 123 -28.48 -36.99 31.32
C ALA A 123 -29.46 -36.75 30.14
N ASN A 124 -29.20 -37.10 28.87
CA ASN A 124 -28.25 -38.04 28.27
C ASN A 124 -28.14 -37.81 26.73
N PRO A 125 -27.20 -38.49 26.04
CA PRO A 125 -26.79 -38.29 24.65
C PRO A 125 -27.58 -39.16 23.65
N ILE A 126 -27.64 -38.73 22.38
CA ILE A 126 -27.94 -39.46 21.12
C ILE A 126 -28.28 -38.37 20.08
N ASP A 127 -27.40 -38.03 19.13
CA ASP A 127 -27.02 -38.82 17.95
C ASP A 127 -28.21 -39.11 17.03
N ASP A 128 -28.48 -38.23 16.06
CA ASP A 128 -28.95 -38.60 14.70
C ASP A 128 -29.16 -37.34 13.84
N LEU A 129 -28.29 -37.12 12.84
CA LEU A 129 -28.57 -36.21 11.73
C LEU A 129 -28.80 -37.08 10.47
N PRO A 130 -30.03 -37.13 9.94
CA PRO A 130 -30.35 -37.92 8.74
C PRO A 130 -29.94 -37.19 7.44
N PHE A 131 -29.71 -37.80 6.28
CA PHE A 131 -30.26 -39.04 5.70
C PHE A 131 -29.21 -39.77 4.84
#